data_AF-A0A7Y8AQ96-F1
#
_entry.id   AF-A0A7Y8AQ96-F1
#
_cell.length_a   1.000
_cell.length_b   1.000
_cell.length_c   1.000
_cell.angle_alpha   90.00
_cell.angle_beta   90.00
_cell.angle_gamma   90.00
#
_symmetry.space_group_name_H-M   'P 1'
#
loop_
_entity.id
_entity.type
_entity.pdbx_description
1 polymer ?
#
loop_
_entity_poly.entity_id
_entity_poly.type
_entity_poly.pdbx_seq_one_letter_code
_entity_poly.pdbx_strand_id
1 'polypeptide(L)' 'MVRLLFWIAVIAAAVWFWRKFKSPAAKQQRSGEPETTLMVRCAHCGVHLPQNRALSSGQEWYCTQAHLEQGPKSIQR' A
#
# COMPACT_ATOMS: atom_id res chain seq x y z
N MET A 1 37.12 -21.91 16.71
CA MET A 1 36.27 -21.96 15.50
C MET A 1 34.76 -21.94 15.80
N VAL A 2 34.24 -22.68 16.79
CA VAL A 2 32.78 -22.78 17.10
C VAL A 2 32.14 -21.48 17.63
N ARG A 3 32.92 -20.62 18.31
CA ARG A 3 32.45 -19.33 18.87
C ARG A 3 31.90 -18.37 17.80
N LEU A 4 32.47 -18.37 16.59
CA LEU A 4 31.98 -17.50 15.51
C LEU A 4 30.67 -18.03 14.91
N LEU A 5 30.58 -19.35 14.69
CA LEU A 5 29.38 -19.99 14.14
C LEU A 5 28.16 -19.81 15.04
N PHE A 6 28.37 -19.88 16.36
CA PHE A 6 27.30 -19.67 17.33
C PHE A 6 26.77 -18.23 17.29
N TRP A 7 27.66 -17.24 17.21
CA TRP A 7 27.28 -15.83 17.10
C TRP A 7 26.53 -15.54 15.79
N ILE A 8 26.96 -16.09 14.66
CA ILE A 8 26.27 -15.93 13.37
C ILE A 8 24.85 -16.51 13.44
N ALA A 9 24.68 -17.69 14.04
CA ALA A 9 23.37 -18.31 14.21
C ALA A 9 22.44 -17.46 15.09
N VAL A 10 22.95 -16.90 16.19
CA VAL A 10 22.18 -16.02 17.08
C VAL A 10 21.78 -14.72 16.39
N ILE A 11 22.68 -14.07 15.66
CA ILE A 11 22.38 -12.84 14.92
C ILE A 11 21.34 -13.11 13.83
N ALA A 12 21.48 -14.21 13.07
CA ALA A 12 20.52 -14.59 12.04
C ALA A 12 19.12 -14.84 12.63
N ALA A 13 19.04 -15.54 13.77
CA ALA A 13 17.78 -15.78 14.47
C ALA A 13 17.15 -14.48 14.98
N ALA A 14 17.94 -13.59 15.57
CA ALA A 14 17.48 -12.28 16.04
C ALA A 14 16.94 -11.41 14.88
N VAL A 15 17.67 -11.33 13.76
CA VAL A 15 17.24 -10.58 12.57
C VAL A 15 15.98 -11.19 11.95
N TRP A 16 15.87 -12.51 11.88
CA TRP A 16 14.69 -13.19 11.35
C TRP A 16 13.47 -12.97 12.24
N PHE A 17 13.64 -13.06 13.56
CA PHE A 17 12.58 -12.82 14.53
C PHE A 17 12.12 -11.36 14.51
N TRP A 18 13.05 -10.40 14.45
CA TRP A 18 12.72 -8.99 14.23
C TRP A 18 12.06 -8.73 12.89
N ARG A 19 12.49 -9.35 11.78
CA ARG A 19 11.76 -9.24 10.49
C ARG A 19 10.33 -9.77 10.59
N LYS A 20 10.13 -10.86 11.33
CA LYS A 20 8.82 -11.50 11.48
C LYS A 20 7.88 -10.69 12.39
N PHE A 21 8.39 -10.14 13.50
CA PHE A 21 7.61 -9.30 14.41
C PHE A 21 7.41 -7.87 13.90
N LYS A 22 8.37 -7.33 13.14
CA LYS A 22 8.35 -5.98 12.58
C LYS A 22 7.78 -5.94 11.15
N SER A 23 7.09 -7.01 10.72
CA SER A 23 6.25 -7.01 9.53
C SER A 23 4.75 -6.82 9.83
N PRO A 24 4.29 -5.78 10.54
CA PRO A 24 3.04 -5.15 10.19
C PRO A 24 3.33 -4.12 9.08
N ALA A 25 2.57 -4.15 7.98
CA ALA A 25 2.54 -3.09 6.97
C ALA A 25 3.67 -3.00 5.91
N ALA A 26 4.21 -4.13 5.43
CA ALA A 26 4.64 -4.18 4.03
C ALA A 26 3.42 -4.42 3.11
N LYS A 27 2.45 -3.51 3.17
CA LYS A 27 1.32 -3.45 2.23
C LYS A 27 1.76 -2.95 0.84
N GLN A 28 3.05 -2.68 0.58
CA GLN A 28 3.41 -1.88 -0.59
C GLN A 28 4.35 -2.52 -1.63
N GLN A 29 4.71 -3.80 -1.51
CA GLN A 29 5.44 -4.51 -2.57
C GLN A 29 4.79 -5.85 -2.93
N ARG A 30 3.55 -5.76 -3.41
CA ARG A 30 3.06 -6.64 -4.49
C ARG A 30 2.57 -5.77 -5.64
N SER A 31 3.49 -5.02 -6.24
CA SER A 31 3.36 -4.66 -7.65
C SER A 31 3.78 -5.91 -8.41
N GLY A 32 2.83 -6.75 -8.79
CA GLY A 32 3.17 -8.01 -9.44
C GLY A 32 2.04 -9.02 -9.58
N GLU A 33 0.78 -8.60 -9.51
CA GLU A 33 -0.31 -9.47 -9.94
C GLU A 33 -1.26 -8.61 -10.77
N PRO A 34 -1.45 -8.92 -12.07
CA PRO A 34 -2.49 -8.32 -12.87
C PRO A 34 -3.81 -8.96 -12.46
N GLU A 35 -4.18 -8.85 -11.18
CA GLU A 35 -5.58 -8.97 -10.85
C GLU A 35 -6.25 -7.80 -11.56
N THR A 36 -7.28 -8.13 -12.33
CA THR A 36 -8.30 -7.27 -12.93
C THR A 36 -8.80 -6.23 -11.93
N THR A 37 -7.96 -5.23 -11.65
CA THR A 37 -8.25 -4.14 -10.75
C THR A 37 -9.05 -3.15 -11.56
N LEU A 38 -10.33 -3.05 -11.21
CA LEU A 38 -11.26 -2.13 -11.82
C LEU A 38 -10.63 -0.73 -11.81
N MET A 39 -10.40 -0.16 -12.98
CA MET A 39 -9.83 1.18 -13.08
C MET A 39 -10.93 2.18 -12.75
N VAL A 40 -10.78 2.88 -11.64
CA VAL A 40 -11.76 3.87 -11.17
C VAL A 40 -11.22 5.28 -11.44
N ARG A 41 -12.11 6.21 -11.75
CA ARG A 41 -11.77 7.60 -12.03
C ARG A 41 -11.93 8.44 -10.76
N CYS A 42 -10.91 9.24 -10.44
CA CYS A 42 -11.01 10.18 -9.33
C CYS A 42 -12.03 11.29 -9.65
N ALA A 43 -13.01 11.51 -8.78
CA ALA A 43 -14.04 12.54 -8.96
C ALA A 43 -13.49 13.99 -8.86
N HIS A 44 -12.35 14.17 -8.19
CA HIS A 44 -11.71 15.49 -8.03
C HIS A 44 -10.69 15.80 -9.14
N CYS A 45 -9.80 14.87 -9.47
CA CYS A 45 -8.71 15.08 -10.44
C CYS A 45 -9.01 14.54 -11.84
N GLY A 46 -10.00 13.66 -11.98
CA GLY A 46 -10.29 12.98 -13.24
C GLY A 46 -9.27 11.93 -13.68
N VAL A 47 -8.26 11.63 -12.84
CA VAL A 47 -7.22 10.62 -13.12
C VAL A 47 -7.76 9.20 -12.95
N HIS A 48 -7.30 8.28 -13.80
CA HIS A 48 -7.58 6.84 -13.67
C HIS A 48 -6.57 6.20 -12.73
N LEU A 49 -7.04 5.49 -11.71
CA LEU A 49 -6.20 4.81 -10.74
C LEU A 49 -6.78 3.41 -10.44
N PRO A 50 -5.96 2.40 -10.08
CA PRO A 50 -6.49 1.10 -9.71
C PRO A 50 -7.31 1.21 -8.42
N GLN A 51 -8.47 0.53 -8.37
CA GLN A 51 -9.35 0.52 -7.20
C GLN A 51 -8.64 0.16 -5.89
N ASN A 52 -7.62 -0.71 -5.95
CA ASN A 52 -6.83 -1.13 -4.77
C ASN A 52 -6.08 0.05 -4.09
N ARG A 53 -5.83 1.15 -4.82
CA ARG A 53 -5.23 2.38 -4.27
C ARG A 53 -6.20 3.55 -4.16
N ALA A 54 -7.45 3.38 -4.57
CA ALA A 54 -8.46 4.43 -4.52
C ALA A 54 -9.24 4.38 -3.21
N LEU A 55 -9.52 5.55 -2.64
CA LEU A 55 -10.39 5.71 -1.48
C LEU A 55 -11.84 5.85 -1.97
N SER A 56 -12.72 4.97 -1.50
CA SER A 56 -14.16 5.05 -1.78
C SER A 56 -14.85 5.99 -0.79
N SER A 57 -15.58 6.98 -1.31
CA SER A 57 -16.58 7.75 -0.56
C SER A 57 -17.95 7.51 -1.18
N GLY A 58 -18.75 6.64 -0.57
CA GLY A 58 -20.08 6.29 -1.10
C GLY A 58 -20.00 5.76 -2.54
N GLN A 59 -20.44 6.56 -3.51
CA GLN A 59 -20.46 6.22 -4.94
C GLN A 59 -19.25 6.76 -5.74
N GLU A 60 -18.37 7.54 -5.09
CA GLU A 60 -17.28 8.24 -5.74
C GLU A 60 -15.91 7.73 -5.28
N TRP A 61 -14.93 7.81 -6.18
CA TRP A 61 -13.57 7.35 -5.94
C TRP A 61 -12.58 8.51 -5.92
N TYR A 62 -11.58 8.42 -5.05
CA TYR A 62 -10.58 9.47 -4.84
C TYR A 62 -9.17 8.88 -4.76
N CYS A 63 -8.18 9.56 -5.35
CA CYS A 63 -6.80 9.06 -5.35
C CYS A 63 -6.06 9.28 -4.03
N THR A 64 -6.55 10.18 -3.16
CA THR A 64 -5.91 10.53 -1.89
C THR A 64 -6.95 11.07 -0.92
N GLN A 65 -6.69 10.96 0.38
CA GLN A 65 -7.60 11.46 1.43
C GLN A 65 -7.83 12.97 1.29
N ALA A 66 -6.81 13.74 0.93
CA ALA A 66 -6.96 15.16 0.63
C ALA A 66 -8.05 15.44 -0.43
N HIS A 67 -8.18 14.58 -1.45
CA HIS A 67 -9.22 14.74 -2.48
C HIS A 67 -10.58 14.23 -2.02
N LEU A 68 -10.60 13.22 -1.13
CA LEU A 68 -11.81 12.77 -0.46
C LEU A 68 -12.43 13.93 0.33
N GLU A 69 -11.59 14.65 1.07
CA GLU A 69 -11.99 15.79 1.92
C GLU A 69 -12.36 17.04 1.09
N GLN A 70 -11.69 17.26 -0.05
CA GLN A 70 -12.04 18.31 -1.00
C GLN A 70 -13.36 18.02 -1.75
N GLY A 71 -13.81 16.77 -1.74
CA GLY A 71 -15.02 16.33 -2.43
C GLY A 71 -14.86 16.32 -3.95
N PRO A 72 -15.94 16.03 -4.69
CA PRO A 72 -15.89 15.98 -6.13
C PRO A 72 -15.77 17.40 -6.70
N LYS A 73 -14.86 17.58 -7.65
CA LYS A 73 -14.69 18.88 -8.29
C LYS A 73 -15.86 19.05 -9.26
N SER A 74 -16.88 19.80 -8.84
CA SER A 74 -17.96 20.22 -9.73
C SER A 74 -17.34 21.06 -10.84
N ILE A 75 -17.12 20.44 -12.00
CA ILE A 75 -16.72 21.16 -13.19
C ILE A 75 -17.96 21.99 -13.56
N GLN A 76 -17.97 23.25 -13.11
CA GLN A 76 -18.98 24.22 -13.52
C GLN A 76 -18.88 24.34 -15.04
N ARG A 77 -19.94 23.95 -15.74
CA ARG A 77 -20.06 24.07 -17.19
C ARG A 77 -21.41 24.66 -17.54
#